data_AF-A0A3C2AY17-F1
#
_entry.id   AF-A0A3C2AY17-F1
#
_cell.length_a   1.000
_cell.length_b   1.000
_cell.length_c   1.000
_cell.angle_alpha   90.00
_cell.angle_beta   90.00
_cell.angle_gamma   90.00
#
_symmetry.space_group_name_H-M   'P 1'
#
loop_
_entity.id
_entity.type
_entity.pdbx_description
1 polymer ?
#
loop_
_entity_poly.entity_id
_entity_poly.type
_entity_poly.pdbx_seq_one_letter_code
_entity_poly.pdbx_strand_id
1 'polypeptide(L)' 'MLPVAVDAMGGDRAPGDILAGAHAAAEQGIPVVLVGPEGLDGCGDLPLIHASEVIAMDDDPAQGVR' A
#
# COMPACT_ATOMS: atom_id res chain seq x y z
N MET A 1 -10.34 14.27 -9.16
CA MET A 1 -8.91 13.92 -9.03
C MET A 1 -8.82 12.41 -8.95
N LEU A 2 -7.85 11.78 -9.62
CA LEU A 2 -7.62 10.35 -9.48
C LEU A 2 -6.90 10.06 -8.15
N PRO A 3 -7.12 8.90 -7.52
CA PRO A 3 -6.45 8.58 -6.27
C PRO A 3 -4.96 8.31 -6.47
N VAL A 4 -4.18 8.55 -5.41
CA VAL A 4 -2.80 8.08 -5.30
C VAL A 4 -2.84 6.61 -4.87
N ALA A 5 -2.27 5.74 -5.68
CA ALA A 5 -2.07 4.33 -5.31
C ALA A 5 -0.84 4.22 -4.40
N VAL A 6 -1.01 3.57 -3.25
CA VAL A 6 0.03 3.41 -2.24
C VAL A 6 0.24 1.92 -1.98
N ASP A 7 1.44 1.42 -2.25
CA ASP A 7 1.86 0.08 -1.86
C ASP A 7 1.99 0.01 -0.35
N ALA A 8 1.10 -0.74 0.30
CA ALA A 8 1.07 -0.89 1.75
C ALA A 8 2.21 -1.76 2.29
N MET A 9 2.91 -2.50 1.44
CA MET A 9 3.89 -3.53 1.83
C MET A 9 5.34 -3.06 1.68
N GLY A 10 5.57 -1.97 0.93
CA GLY A 10 6.89 -1.42 0.69
C GLY A 10 7.47 -0.63 1.87
N GLY A 11 8.60 -1.09 2.40
CA GLY A 11 9.44 -0.33 3.34
C GLY A 11 9.66 -1.03 4.69
N ASP A 12 10.73 -0.62 5.39
CA ASP A 12 11.21 -1.30 6.62
C ASP A 12 10.19 -1.35 7.77
N ARG A 13 9.21 -0.44 7.76
CA ARG A 13 8.15 -0.33 8.78
C ARG A 13 6.75 -0.55 8.20
N ALA A 14 6.68 -1.16 7.03
CA ALA A 14 5.42 -1.58 6.44
C ALA A 14 4.82 -2.77 7.24
N PRO A 15 3.48 -2.88 7.30
CA PRO A 15 2.51 -1.94 6.73
C PRO A 15 2.23 -0.71 7.62
N GLY A 16 2.66 -0.71 8.87
CA GLY A 16 2.24 0.27 9.89
C GLY A 16 2.45 1.73 9.50
N ASP A 17 3.67 2.12 9.15
CA ASP A 17 4.00 3.50 8.80
C ASP A 17 3.32 3.97 7.51
N ILE A 18 3.18 3.05 6.55
CA ILE A 18 2.53 3.34 5.27
C ILE A 18 1.06 3.61 5.47
N LEU A 19 0.38 2.77 6.25
CA LEU A 19 -1.02 2.95 6.60
C LEU A 19 -1.24 4.26 7.38
N ALA A 20 -0.38 4.57 8.35
CA ALA A 20 -0.45 5.83 9.09
C ALA A 20 -0.35 7.06 8.17
N GLY A 21 0.58 7.04 7.21
CA GLY A 21 0.72 8.10 6.21
C GLY A 21 -0.47 8.19 5.25
N ALA A 22 -1.00 7.05 4.81
CA ALA A 22 -2.16 6.97 3.93
C ALA A 22 -3.42 7.56 4.60
N HIS A 23 -3.66 7.25 5.86
CA HIS A 23 -4.76 7.83 6.65
C HIS A 23 -4.58 9.33 6.83
N ALA A 24 -3.39 9.79 7.21
CA ALA A 24 -3.10 11.22 7.38
C ALA A 24 -3.26 12.02 6.07
N ALA A 25 -2.99 11.41 4.91
CA ALA A 25 -3.23 12.02 3.60
C ALA A 25 -4.73 12.08 3.26
N ALA A 26 -5.47 11.01 3.54
CA ALA A 26 -6.92 10.96 3.34
C ALA A 26 -7.66 11.97 4.23
N GLU A 27 -7.22 12.15 5.48
CA GLU A 27 -7.73 13.18 6.40
C GLU A 27 -7.54 14.61 5.85
N GLN A 28 -6.52 14.83 5.02
CA GLN A 28 -6.29 16.10 4.31
C GLN A 28 -7.07 16.21 2.99
N GLY A 29 -7.94 15.25 2.69
CA GLY A 29 -8.77 15.25 1.49
C GLY A 29 -8.07 14.77 0.22
N ILE A 30 -6.89 14.15 0.34
CA ILE A 30 -6.19 13.53 -0.79
C ILE A 30 -6.81 12.14 -1.02
N PRO A 31 -7.36 11.84 -2.21
CA PRO A 31 -7.90 10.51 -2.46
C PRO A 31 -6.76 9.48 -2.51
N VAL A 32 -6.85 8.44 -1.70
CA VAL A 32 -5.86 7.36 -1.60
C VAL A 32 -6.52 6.02 -1.87
N VAL A 33 -5.80 5.11 -2.53
CA VAL A 33 -6.14 3.69 -2.64
C VAL A 33 -4.93 2.87 -2.20
N LEU A 34 -5.15 1.92 -1.30
CA LEU A 34 -4.12 1.00 -0.84
C LEU A 34 -3.98 -0.16 -1.84
N VAL A 35 -2.76 -0.66 -2.01
CA VAL A 35 -2.46 -1.88 -2.75
C VAL A 35 -1.74 -2.83 -1.79
N GLY A 36 -2.23 -4.06 -1.66
CA GLY A 36 -1.69 -5.01 -0.69
C GLY A 36 -2.49 -6.31 -0.60
N PRO A 37 -2.11 -7.24 0.30
CA PRO A 37 -2.71 -8.56 0.42
C PRO A 37 -4.17 -8.51 0.86
N GLU A 38 -4.92 -9.56 0.53
CA GLU A 38 -6.26 -9.74 1.05
C GLU A 38 -6.24 -9.81 2.58
N GLY A 39 -7.18 -9.12 3.23
CA GLY A 39 -7.24 -9.07 4.68
C GLY A 39 -6.15 -8.21 5.33
N LEU A 40 -5.53 -7.27 4.60
CA LEU A 40 -4.62 -6.28 5.18
C LEU A 40 -5.29 -5.53 6.36
N ASP A 41 -4.79 -5.78 7.56
CA ASP A 41 -5.26 -5.13 8.78
C ASP A 41 -4.88 -3.65 8.79
N GLY A 42 -5.79 -2.80 9.27
CA GLY A 42 -5.55 -1.36 9.41
C GLY A 42 -5.88 -0.50 8.17
N CYS A 43 -6.49 -1.09 7.13
CA CYS A 43 -7.01 -0.32 5.98
C CYS A 43 -8.07 0.73 6.39
N GLY A 44 -8.85 0.46 7.43
CA GLY A 44 -9.98 1.33 7.82
C GLY A 44 -10.96 1.50 6.67
N ASP A 45 -11.32 2.75 6.35
CA ASP A 45 -12.23 3.09 5.25
C ASP A 45 -11.51 3.29 3.91
N LEU A 46 -10.18 3.16 3.85
CA LEU A 46 -9.44 3.31 2.60
C LEU A 46 -9.73 2.13 1.67
N PRO A 47 -10.03 2.38 0.38
CA PRO A 47 -10.19 1.31 -0.61
C PRO A 47 -8.90 0.51 -0.74
N LEU A 48 -9.05 -0.83 -0.85
CA LEU A 48 -7.94 -1.76 -1.05
C LEU A 48 -8.06 -2.43 -2.41
N ILE A 49 -7.00 -2.36 -3.20
CA ILE A 49 -6.79 -3.19 -4.38
C ILE A 49 -5.94 -4.39 -3.95
N HIS A 50 -6.50 -5.58 -4.08
CA HIS A 50 -5.81 -6.81 -3.74
C HIS A 50 -4.60 -7.04 -4.68
N ALA A 51 -3.43 -7.22 -4.06
CA ALA A 51 -2.22 -7.76 -4.68
C ALA A 51 -1.88 -9.07 -3.96
N SER A 52 -1.81 -10.17 -4.71
CA SER A 52 -1.56 -11.51 -4.15
C SER A 52 -0.10 -11.76 -3.78
N GLU A 53 0.81 -10.90 -4.22
CA GLU A 53 2.25 -11.07 -4.11
C GLU A 53 2.93 -9.75 -3.69
N VAL A 54 4.10 -9.88 -3.06
CA VAL A 54 4.96 -8.77 -2.66
C VAL A 54 6.35 -9.05 -3.20
N ILE A 55 6.98 -8.04 -3.83
CA ILE A 55 8.38 -8.12 -4.25
C ILE A 55 9.25 -7.97 -3.00
N ALA A 56 9.98 -9.01 -2.65
CA ALA A 56 10.87 -9.02 -1.50
C ALA A 56 12.12 -8.17 -1.75
N MET A 57 12.78 -7.75 -0.67
CA MET A 57 13.94 -6.87 -0.75
C MET A 57 15.16 -7.54 -1.43
N ASP A 58 15.21 -8.87 -1.40
CA ASP A 58 16.24 -9.70 -2.01
C ASP A 58 15.87 -10.23 -3.41
N ASP A 59 14.69 -9.90 -3.92
CA ASP A 59 14.30 -10.25 -5.28
C ASP A 59 15.09 -9.45 -6.33
N ASP A 60 15.30 -10.06 -7.49
CA ASP A 60 15.78 -9.32 -8.66
C ASP A 60 14.69 -8.33 -9.10
N PRO A 61 14.98 -7.02 -9.17
CA PRO A 61 13.95 -6.02 -9.42
C PRO A 61 13.38 -6.08 -10.83
N ALA A 62 14.12 -6.62 -11.81
CA ALA A 62 13.64 -6.74 -13.18
C ALA A 62 12.77 -7.99 -13.38
N GLN A 63 13.01 -9.05 -12.61
CA GLN A 63 12.16 -10.24 -12.59
C GLN A 63 10.92 -10.05 -11.72
N GLY A 64 11.03 -9.44 -10.54
CA GLY A 64 9.91 -9.29 -9.61
C GLY A 64 8.73 -8.48 -10.15
N VAL A 65 8.96 -7.65 -11.16
CA VAL A 65 7.91 -6.84 -11.83
C VAL A 65 7.27 -7.50 -13.05
N ARG A 66 7.68 -8.73 -13.41
CA ARG A 66 7.19 -9.45 -14.61
C ARG A 66 6.26 -10.59 -14.26
#